data_AF-A0A0M3HVX3-F1
#
_entry.id   AF-A0A0M3HVX3-F1
#
_cell.length_a   1.000
_cell.length_b   1.000
_cell.length_c   1.000
_cell.angle_alpha   90.00
_cell.angle_beta   90.00
_cell.angle_gamma   90.00
#
_symmetry.space_group_name_H-M   'P 1'
#
loop_
_entity.id
_entity.type
_entity.pdbx_description
1 polymer ?
#
loop_
_entity_poly.entity_id
_entity_poly.type
_entity_poly.pdbx_seq_one_letter_code
_entity_poly.pdbx_strand_id
1 'polypeptide(L)'
;MTWYDVESLPLAYMSYLGVLAHYLGTNHRTMVLVWNILAWLAHIGETLYANSLCTDLKLSSTSTTRWLAQTFLLGYPSLRLLIKYAKQSQ
;
A
#
# COMPACT_ATOMS: atom_id res chain seq x y z
N MET A 1 -6.06 -20.69 -0.83
CA MET A 1 -6.18 -19.28 -0.42
C MET A 1 -5.13 -18.50 -1.18
N THR A 2 -5.48 -18.03 -2.36
CA THR A 2 -4.50 -17.62 -3.37
C THR A 2 -4.70 -16.14 -3.61
N TRP A 3 -3.82 -15.34 -3.01
CA TRP A 3 -3.65 -13.88 -3.14
C TRP A 3 -3.39 -13.38 -4.59
N TYR A 4 -3.65 -14.24 -5.56
CA TYR A 4 -3.48 -14.06 -7.00
C TYR A 4 -4.66 -14.64 -7.79
N ASP A 5 -5.60 -15.33 -7.14
CA ASP A 5 -6.72 -16.00 -7.79
C ASP A 5 -7.88 -15.03 -7.90
N VAL A 6 -8.10 -14.55 -9.11
CA VAL A 6 -9.08 -13.52 -9.39
C VAL A 6 -10.52 -14.01 -9.22
N GLU A 7 -10.75 -15.32 -9.29
CA GLU A 7 -12.06 -15.94 -9.03
C GLU A 7 -12.51 -15.82 -7.57
N SER A 8 -11.58 -15.53 -6.65
CA SER A 8 -11.92 -15.29 -5.25
C SER A 8 -12.52 -13.89 -5.00
N LEU A 9 -12.48 -13.00 -5.99
CA LEU A 9 -13.05 -11.66 -5.91
C LEU A 9 -14.52 -11.67 -6.36
N PRO A 10 -15.37 -10.78 -5.83
CA PRO A 10 -16.76 -10.63 -6.25
C PRO A 10 -16.86 -9.88 -7.59
N LEU A 11 -16.20 -10.39 -8.65
CA LEU A 11 -16.01 -9.73 -9.94
C LEU A 11 -17.32 -9.25 -10.57
N ALA A 12 -18.40 -10.02 -10.39
CA ALA A 12 -19.74 -9.69 -10.87
C ALA A 12 -20.27 -8.34 -10.33
N TYR A 13 -19.84 -7.92 -9.15
CA TYR A 13 -20.23 -6.65 -8.53
C TYR A 13 -19.25 -5.51 -8.83
N MET A 14 -18.09 -5.81 -9.42
CA MET A 14 -17.02 -4.84 -9.70
C MET A 14 -17.11 -4.24 -11.11
N SER A 15 -18.16 -4.57 -11.88
CA SER A 15 -18.44 -4.02 -13.22
C SER A 15 -17.18 -4.10 -14.12
N TYR A 16 -16.79 -3.00 -14.76
CA TYR A 16 -15.63 -2.93 -15.65
C TYR A 16 -14.31 -3.29 -14.96
N LEU A 17 -14.14 -2.96 -13.68
CA LEU A 17 -12.94 -3.32 -12.92
C LEU A 17 -12.85 -4.83 -12.70
N GLY A 18 -13.99 -5.51 -12.53
CA GLY A 18 -14.07 -6.97 -12.44
C GLY A 18 -13.63 -7.64 -13.75
N VAL A 19 -14.09 -7.14 -14.89
CA VAL A 19 -13.69 -7.64 -16.21
C VAL A 19 -12.19 -7.45 -16.45
N LEU A 20 -11.66 -6.26 -16.15
CA LEU A 20 -10.23 -5.97 -16.29
C LEU A 20 -9.38 -6.85 -15.36
N ALA A 21 -9.77 -6.97 -14.09
CA ALA A 21 -9.09 -7.83 -13.13
C ALA A 21 -9.06 -9.29 -13.60
N HIS A 22 -10.20 -9.81 -14.07
CA HIS A 22 -10.30 -11.18 -14.62
C HIS A 22 -9.37 -11.35 -15.82
N TYR A 23 -9.40 -10.41 -16.77
CA TYR A 23 -8.55 -10.45 -17.97
C TYR A 23 -7.06 -10.46 -17.60
N LEU A 24 -6.63 -9.57 -16.69
CA LEU A 24 -5.24 -9.49 -16.24
C LEU A 24 -4.82 -10.73 -15.45
N GLY A 25 -5.68 -11.23 -14.56
CA GLY A 25 -5.39 -12.42 -13.75
C GLY A 25 -5.27 -13.71 -14.55
N THR A 26 -6.05 -13.85 -15.61
CA THR A 26 -6.08 -15.05 -16.47
C THR A 26 -5.05 -14.99 -17.60
N ASN A 27 -4.91 -13.85 -18.28
CA ASN A 27 -4.04 -13.71 -19.45
C ASN A 27 -2.63 -13.20 -19.12
N HIS A 28 -2.47 -12.48 -18.00
CA HIS A 28 -1.21 -11.84 -17.61
C HIS A 28 -0.80 -12.18 -16.17
N ARG A 29 -1.04 -13.42 -15.75
CA ARG A 29 -0.84 -13.88 -14.36
C ARG A 29 0.55 -13.55 -13.78
N THR A 30 1.62 -13.80 -14.53
CA THR A 30 2.99 -13.50 -14.08
C THR A 30 3.18 -12.01 -13.82
N MET A 31 2.64 -11.15 -14.70
CA MET A 31 2.72 -9.70 -14.53
C MET A 31 2.00 -9.26 -13.25
N VAL A 32 0.79 -9.77 -12.99
CA VAL A 32 0.01 -9.46 -11.79
C VAL A 32 0.73 -9.92 -10.52
N LEU A 33 1.32 -11.11 -10.52
CA LEU A 33 2.11 -11.62 -9.40
C LEU A 33 3.31 -10.72 -9.09
N VAL A 34 4.07 -10.34 -10.12
CA VAL A 34 5.20 -9.43 -9.98
C VAL A 34 4.72 -8.07 -9.44
N TRP A 35 3.64 -7.52 -9.98
CA TRP A 35 3.08 -6.25 -9.50
C TRP A 35 2.63 -6.31 -8.05
N ASN A 36 1.99 -7.39 -7.63
CA ASN A 36 1.58 -7.59 -6.24
C ASN A 36 2.80 -7.63 -5.31
N ILE A 37 3.87 -8.35 -5.69
CA ILE A 37 5.11 -8.41 -4.90
C ILE A 37 5.74 -7.01 -4.83
N LEU A 38 5.86 -6.31 -5.96
CA LEU A 38 6.41 -4.95 -6.00
C LEU A 38 5.59 -3.97 -5.16
N ALA A 39 4.26 -4.08 -5.16
CA ALA A 39 3.38 -3.27 -4.33
C ALA A 39 3.62 -3.54 -2.84
N TRP A 40 3.71 -4.80 -2.42
CA TRP A 40 4.07 -5.16 -1.04
C TRP A 40 5.43 -4.60 -0.62
N LEU A 41 6.45 -4.73 -1.49
CA LEU A 41 7.78 -4.16 -1.23
C LEU A 41 7.76 -2.63 -1.12
N ALA A 42 6.98 -1.96 -1.97
CA ALA A 42 6.81 -0.51 -1.93
C ALA A 42 6.18 -0.06 -0.60
N HIS A 43 5.07 -0.68 -0.19
CA HIS A 43 4.40 -0.36 1.08
C HIS A 43 5.29 -0.60 2.30
N ILE A 44 6.09 -1.69 2.30
CA ILE A 44 7.10 -1.94 3.34
C ILE A 44 8.15 -0.82 3.36
N GLY A 45 8.71 -0.46 2.19
CA GLY A 45 9.69 0.61 2.08
C GLY A 45 9.15 1.97 2.55
N GLU A 46 7.92 2.31 2.17
CA GLU A 46 7.25 3.54 2.61
C GLU A 46 7.03 3.56 4.12
N THR A 47 6.66 2.42 4.70
CA THR A 47 6.48 2.28 6.15
C THR A 47 7.80 2.43 6.91
N LEU A 48 8.88 1.84 6.42
CA LEU A 48 10.22 2.01 7.01
C LEU A 48 10.67 3.47 6.95
N TYR A 49 10.43 4.15 5.83
CA TYR A 49 10.75 5.57 5.70
C TYR A 49 9.90 6.45 6.62
N ALA A 50 8.60 6.16 6.75
CA ALA A 50 7.73 6.82 7.73
C ALA A 50 8.25 6.65 9.16
N ASN A 51 8.77 5.47 9.53
CA ASN A 51 9.36 5.24 10.85
C ASN A 51 10.58 6.13 11.11
N SER A 52 11.48 6.23 10.14
CA SER A 52 12.64 7.14 10.23
C SER A 52 12.17 8.57 10.44
N LEU A 53 11.20 9.02 9.63
CA LEU A 53 10.69 10.40 9.70
C LEU A 53 9.97 10.69 11.03
N CYS A 54 9.20 9.74 11.57
CA CYS A 54 8.60 9.89 12.90
C CYS A 54 9.66 9.99 14.01
N THR A 55 10.77 9.26 13.87
CA THR A 55 11.90 9.30 14.80
C THR A 55 12.59 10.67 14.76
N ASP A 56 12.85 11.20 13.56
CA ASP A 56 13.46 12.53 13.36
C ASP A 56 12.58 13.64 13.94
N LEU A 57 11.25 13.50 13.81
CA LEU A 57 10.26 14.42 14.36
C LEU A 57 10.00 14.23 15.86
N LYS A 58 10.64 13.25 16.51
CA LYS A 58 10.46 12.91 17.94
C LYS A 58 8.99 12.69 18.30
N LEU A 59 8.22 12.09 17.39
CA LEU A 59 6.82 11.78 17.65
C LEU A 59 6.68 10.73 18.75
N SER A 60 5.58 10.78 19.49
CA SER A 60 5.29 9.77 20.51
C SER A 60 5.13 8.38 19.88
N SER A 61 5.38 7.33 20.66
CA SER A 61 5.25 5.95 20.18
C SER A 61 3.84 5.67 19.62
N THR A 62 2.79 6.20 20.24
CA THR A 62 1.40 6.03 19.78
C THR A 62 1.17 6.69 18.41
N SER A 63 1.68 7.90 18.22
CA SER A 63 1.56 8.60 16.93
C SER A 63 2.36 7.89 15.83
N THR A 64 3.56 7.42 16.16
CA THR A 64 4.40 6.64 15.24
C THR A 64 3.67 5.38 14.77
N THR A 65 3.16 4.56 15.69
CA THR A 65 2.43 3.33 15.33
C THR A 65 1.22 3.63 14.44
N ARG A 66 0.49 4.72 14.69
CA ARG A 66 -0.61 5.15 13.82
C ARG A 66 -0.10 5.46 12.42
N TRP A 67 0.93 6.30 12.29
CA TRP A 67 1.56 6.63 11.00
C TRP A 67 2.07 5.42 10.23
N LEU A 68 2.70 4.47 10.91
CA LEU A 68 3.14 3.21 10.31
C LEU A 68 1.96 2.39 9.81
N ALA A 69 0.91 2.22 10.62
CA ALA A 69 -0.26 1.45 10.24
C ALA A 69 -0.97 2.04 9.01
N GLN A 70 -1.21 3.35 9.00
CA GLN A 70 -1.84 3.99 7.83
C GLN A 70 -0.93 4.00 6.60
N THR A 71 0.39 4.15 6.76
CA THR A 71 1.34 4.12 5.63
C THR A 71 1.44 2.70 5.06
N PHE A 72 1.43 1.68 5.90
CA PHE A 72 1.45 0.29 5.45
C PHE A 72 0.18 -0.08 4.67
N LEU A 73 -0.98 0.39 5.12
CA LEU A 73 -2.27 0.06 4.49
C LEU A 73 -2.55 0.90 3.24
N LEU A 74 -2.25 2.20 3.28
CA LEU A 74 -2.62 3.14 2.21
C LEU A 74 -1.45 3.48 1.28
N GLY A 75 -0.21 3.26 1.72
CA GLY A 75 1.00 3.56 0.97
C GLY A 75 1.33 5.07 0.89
N TYR A 76 1.84 5.47 -0.27
CA TYR A 76 2.27 6.83 -0.59
C TYR A 76 1.35 7.98 -0.16
N PRO A 77 0.00 7.92 -0.32
CA PRO A 77 -0.88 9.02 0.09
C PRO A 77 -0.76 9.37 1.57
N SER A 78 -0.62 8.36 2.44
CA SER A 78 -0.42 8.59 3.87
C SER A 78 0.98 9.15 4.14
N LEU A 79 2.01 8.55 3.55
CA LEU A 79 3.38 9.03 3.69
C LEU A 79 3.53 10.50 3.24
N ARG A 80 2.87 10.90 2.17
CA ARG A 80 2.86 12.28 1.68
C ARG A 80 2.34 13.26 2.72
N LEU A 81 1.32 12.88 3.50
CA LEU A 81 0.80 13.71 4.59
C LEU A 81 1.84 13.86 5.71
N LEU A 82 2.52 12.77 6.07
CA LEU A 82 3.60 12.81 7.07
C LEU A 82 4.76 13.69 6.62
N ILE A 83 5.19 13.59 5.35
CA ILE A 83 6.22 14.45 4.77
C ILE A 83 5.80 15.92 4.81
N LYS A 84 4.54 16.23 4.48
CA LYS A 84 4.03 17.60 4.56
C LYS A 84 4.08 18.12 6.00
N TYR A 85 3.66 17.30 6.97
CA TYR A 85 3.73 17.65 8.38
C TYR A 85 5.18 17.87 8.85
N ALA A 86 6.11 17.03 8.42
CA ALA A 86 7.52 17.16 8.74
C ALA A 86 8.09 18.51 8.27
N LYS A 87 7.79 18.89 7.02
CA LYS A 87 8.22 20.17 6.44
C LYS A 87 7.65 21.40 7.15
N GLN A 88 6.51 21.27 7.84
CA GLN A 88 5.88 22.36 8.59
C GLN A 88 6.41 22.46 10.02
N SER A 89 7.08 21.42 10.51
CA SER A 89 7.58 21.32 11.88
C SER A 89 9.09 21.63 11.98
N GLN A 90 9.73 21.93 10.85
CA GLN A 90 11.09 22.47 10.73
C GLN A 90 11.03 23.99 10.57
#